data_AF-A0A9E4G995-F1
#
_entry.id   AF-A0A9E4G995-F1
#
_cell.length_a   1.000
_cell.length_b   1.000
_cell.length_c   1.000
_cell.angle_alpha   90.00
_cell.angle_beta   90.00
_cell.angle_gamma   90.00
#
_symmetry.space_group_name_H-M   'P 1'
#
loop_
_entity.id
_entity.type
_entity.pdbx_description
1 polymer ?
#
loop_
_entity_poly.entity_id
_entity_poly.type
_entity_poly.pdbx_seq_one_letter_code
_entity_poly.pdbx_strand_id
1 'polypeptide(L)'
;MILRREHRILVQGVTGKQGTFWTRAMIDYGAATVGGVNPRKAGTMHLGRPVFGSAVEAARTAPFDVALMFIPPAAAKAAAFDACEAGARLLVCLTEHIPAHDVMEMLAAARANGTRIVGPNTAGLVTPGETFAGILPAFNDRVFRSGGIGVISRSGSLGTLVSLVLTQNGYGQSAVYGVGGDPIVGTTTREALEILDADPRTEAVVICGEIGGSAEEEAADYAAGMTRPVVAFVAGRASPAGKKMGHAGAIISGGKGDYRSKRNALESAGVAVADVPSDIPKLLSERLKAAA
;
A
#
# COMPACT_ATOMS: atom_id res chain seq x y z
N MET A 1 6.72 -4.52 -7.25
CA MET A 1 7.27 -3.37 -7.99
C MET A 1 7.05 -2.11 -7.18
N ILE A 2 8.01 -1.19 -7.15
CA ILE A 2 7.87 0.14 -6.56
C ILE A 2 7.26 1.09 -7.58
N LEU A 3 6.27 1.88 -7.14
CA LEU A 3 5.68 2.91 -7.97
C LEU A 3 6.71 4.03 -8.18
N ARG A 4 6.92 4.45 -9.41
CA ARG A 4 7.93 5.44 -9.83
C ARG A 4 7.36 6.35 -10.89
N ARG A 5 7.99 7.50 -11.12
CA ARG A 5 7.49 8.56 -12.01
C ARG A 5 7.16 8.08 -13.43
N GLU A 6 7.93 7.13 -13.96
CA GLU A 6 7.77 6.58 -15.31
C GLU A 6 6.54 5.68 -15.47
N HIS A 7 5.98 5.18 -14.36
CA HIS A 7 4.83 4.28 -14.42
C HIS A 7 3.57 5.03 -14.79
N ARG A 8 2.93 4.60 -15.88
CA ARG A 8 1.70 5.18 -16.39
C ARG A 8 0.50 4.61 -15.67
N ILE A 9 -0.41 5.48 -15.27
CA ILE A 9 -1.55 5.11 -14.41
C ILE A 9 -2.87 5.31 -15.17
N LEU A 10 -3.67 4.24 -15.25
CA LEU A 10 -5.06 4.28 -15.67
C LEU A 10 -5.98 4.27 -14.44
N VAL A 11 -6.95 5.18 -14.39
CA VAL A 11 -7.86 5.28 -13.24
C VAL A 11 -9.25 4.73 -13.56
N GLN A 12 -9.64 3.62 -12.93
CA GLN A 12 -11.00 3.08 -13.03
C GLN A 12 -11.92 3.80 -12.04
N GLY A 13 -13.05 4.33 -12.53
CA GLY A 13 -13.96 5.18 -11.73
C GLY A 13 -13.56 6.65 -11.71
N VAL A 14 -12.77 7.11 -12.69
CA VAL A 14 -12.15 8.46 -12.73
C VAL A 14 -13.15 9.62 -12.63
N THR A 15 -14.36 9.44 -13.17
CA THR A 15 -15.39 10.50 -13.17
C THR A 15 -16.27 10.50 -11.93
N GLY A 16 -16.04 9.57 -10.99
CA GLY A 16 -16.71 9.59 -9.68
C GLY A 16 -16.14 10.69 -8.79
N LYS A 17 -16.82 11.02 -7.68
CA LYS A 17 -16.37 12.09 -6.77
C LYS A 17 -14.95 11.86 -6.24
N GLN A 18 -14.70 10.67 -5.69
CA GLN A 18 -13.38 10.29 -5.17
C GLN A 18 -12.34 10.17 -6.29
N GLY A 19 -12.69 9.48 -7.38
CA GLY A 19 -11.81 9.35 -8.54
C GLY A 19 -11.40 10.71 -9.12
N THR A 20 -12.32 11.66 -9.20
CA THR A 20 -12.02 13.01 -9.71
C THR A 20 -11.06 13.76 -8.79
N PHE A 21 -11.35 13.77 -7.49
CA PHE A 21 -10.54 14.49 -6.52
C PHE A 21 -9.10 13.97 -6.49
N TRP A 22 -8.93 12.66 -6.31
CA TRP A 22 -7.61 12.06 -6.15
C TRP A 22 -6.84 12.00 -7.47
N THR A 23 -7.51 11.78 -8.60
CA THR A 23 -6.82 11.85 -9.92
C THR A 23 -6.30 13.26 -10.18
N ARG A 24 -7.05 14.30 -9.80
CA ARG A 24 -6.55 15.68 -9.92
C ARG A 24 -5.33 15.90 -9.05
N ALA A 25 -5.39 15.51 -7.77
CA ALA A 25 -4.24 15.62 -6.86
C ALA A 25 -3.01 14.83 -7.37
N MET A 26 -3.22 13.66 -7.97
CA MET A 26 -2.16 12.87 -8.60
C MET A 26 -1.53 13.60 -9.80
N ILE A 27 -2.36 14.16 -10.70
CA ILE A 27 -1.90 14.95 -11.85
C ILE A 27 -1.10 16.16 -11.37
N ASP A 28 -1.63 16.92 -10.41
CA ASP A 28 -1.00 18.13 -9.88
C ASP A 28 0.34 17.82 -9.18
N TYR A 29 0.48 16.62 -8.62
CA TYR A 29 1.73 16.14 -8.03
C TYR A 29 2.74 15.59 -9.06
N GLY A 30 2.33 15.39 -10.32
CA GLY A 30 3.19 14.93 -11.40
C GLY A 30 3.07 13.44 -11.76
N ALA A 31 2.03 12.73 -11.28
CA ALA A 31 1.80 11.35 -11.69
C ALA A 31 1.42 11.25 -13.18
N ALA A 32 1.97 10.25 -13.88
CA ALA A 32 1.74 10.01 -15.30
C ALA A 32 0.37 9.33 -15.56
N THR A 33 -0.73 10.03 -15.30
CA THR A 33 -2.08 9.52 -15.58
C THR A 33 -2.39 9.60 -17.08
N VAL A 34 -2.76 8.46 -17.67
CA VAL A 34 -2.98 8.36 -19.12
C VAL A 34 -4.45 8.47 -19.53
N GLY A 35 -5.36 8.31 -18.57
CA GLY A 35 -6.78 8.20 -18.85
C GLY A 35 -7.55 7.67 -17.65
N GLY A 36 -8.82 7.41 -17.86
CA GLY A 36 -9.58 6.61 -16.92
C GLY A 36 -10.72 5.86 -17.57
N VAL A 37 -11.38 5.03 -16.76
CA VAL A 37 -12.45 4.14 -17.22
C VAL A 37 -13.77 4.55 -16.58
N ASN A 38 -14.77 4.74 -17.43
CA ASN A 38 -16.18 4.76 -17.05
C ASN A 38 -17.02 4.32 -18.26
N PRO A 39 -17.62 3.11 -18.23
CA PRO A 39 -18.43 2.59 -19.34
C PRO A 39 -19.52 3.55 -19.81
N ARG A 40 -20.13 4.31 -18.89
CA ARG A 40 -21.23 5.23 -19.21
C ARG A 40 -20.77 6.56 -19.81
N LYS A 41 -19.47 6.84 -19.82
CA LYS A 41 -18.87 8.09 -20.30
C LYS A 41 -17.70 7.85 -21.26
N ALA A 42 -17.67 6.68 -21.91
CA ALA A 42 -16.66 6.35 -22.91
C ALA A 42 -16.66 7.37 -24.06
N GLY A 43 -15.47 7.71 -24.56
CA GLY A 43 -15.28 8.70 -25.62
C GLY A 43 -15.30 10.16 -25.16
N THR A 44 -15.51 10.42 -23.86
CA THR A 44 -15.45 11.78 -23.29
C THR A 44 -14.07 12.12 -22.74
N MET A 45 -13.88 13.39 -22.37
CA MET A 45 -12.69 13.85 -21.66
C MET A 45 -13.03 14.18 -20.21
N HIS A 46 -12.14 13.85 -19.29
CA HIS A 46 -12.23 14.24 -17.88
C HIS A 46 -10.85 14.58 -17.34
N LEU A 47 -10.71 15.72 -16.63
CA LEU A 47 -9.41 16.23 -16.17
C LEU A 47 -8.36 16.34 -17.29
N GLY A 48 -8.78 16.65 -18.52
CA GLY A 48 -7.90 16.72 -19.68
C GLY A 48 -7.31 15.37 -20.10
N ARG A 49 -7.96 14.26 -19.76
CA ARG A 49 -7.58 12.90 -20.13
C ARG A 49 -8.76 12.13 -20.75
N PRO A 50 -8.51 11.19 -21.67
CA PRO A 50 -9.57 10.39 -22.29
C PRO A 50 -10.25 9.46 -21.29
N VAL A 51 -11.55 9.26 -21.47
CA VAL A 51 -12.36 8.29 -20.72
C VAL A 51 -12.73 7.14 -21.63
N PHE A 52 -12.35 5.93 -21.24
CA PHE A 52 -12.57 4.69 -21.97
C PHE A 52 -13.74 3.90 -21.38
N GLY A 53 -14.31 3.00 -22.18
CA GLY A 53 -15.35 2.07 -21.74
C GLY A 53 -14.80 0.96 -20.83
N SER A 54 -13.58 0.50 -21.09
CA SER A 54 -12.88 -0.52 -20.30
C SER A 54 -11.37 -0.28 -20.25
N ALA A 55 -10.67 -0.95 -19.34
CA ALA A 55 -9.21 -0.93 -19.28
C ALA A 55 -8.59 -1.64 -20.50
N VAL A 56 -9.22 -2.72 -20.99
CA VAL A 56 -8.79 -3.42 -22.21
C VAL A 56 -8.87 -2.50 -23.43
N GLU A 57 -9.91 -1.67 -23.53
CA GLU A 57 -10.02 -0.65 -24.57
C GLU A 57 -8.93 0.41 -24.43
N ALA A 58 -8.73 0.92 -23.20
CA ALA A 58 -7.69 1.91 -22.90
C ALA A 58 -6.30 1.42 -23.31
N ALA A 59 -5.95 0.16 -23.02
CA ALA A 59 -4.64 -0.41 -23.32
C ALA A 59 -4.26 -0.36 -24.80
N ARG A 60 -5.24 -0.35 -25.72
CA ARG A 60 -4.99 -0.30 -27.17
C ARG A 60 -4.44 1.04 -27.66
N THR A 61 -4.78 2.13 -26.99
CA THR A 61 -4.47 3.50 -27.45
C THR A 61 -3.72 4.34 -26.42
N ALA A 62 -3.82 3.96 -25.14
CA ALA A 62 -3.14 4.58 -24.01
C ALA A 62 -2.52 3.49 -23.13
N PRO A 63 -1.38 2.87 -23.55
CA PRO A 63 -0.76 1.82 -22.76
C PRO A 63 -0.38 2.32 -21.36
N PHE A 64 -0.56 1.47 -20.36
CA PHE A 64 -0.35 1.81 -18.96
C PHE A 64 0.31 0.65 -18.20
N ASP A 65 0.89 0.95 -17.05
CA ASP A 65 1.59 -0.01 -16.19
C ASP A 65 0.75 -0.36 -14.96
N VAL A 66 0.00 0.64 -14.46
CA VAL A 66 -0.74 0.60 -13.20
C VAL A 66 -2.21 0.91 -13.43
N ALA A 67 -3.09 0.06 -12.90
CA ALA A 67 -4.50 0.38 -12.74
C ALA A 67 -4.77 0.85 -11.29
N LEU A 68 -5.55 1.91 -11.13
CA LEU A 68 -5.99 2.43 -9.82
C LEU A 68 -7.52 2.43 -9.77
N MET A 69 -8.11 1.77 -8.77
CA MET A 69 -9.55 1.63 -8.64
C MET A 69 -10.16 2.57 -7.60
N PHE A 70 -11.06 3.44 -8.05
CA PHE A 70 -12.06 4.15 -7.23
C PHE A 70 -13.45 3.56 -7.48
N ILE A 71 -13.58 2.24 -7.30
CA ILE A 71 -14.76 1.45 -7.68
C ILE A 71 -15.51 0.98 -6.43
N PRO A 72 -16.85 1.09 -6.35
CA PRO A 72 -17.61 0.55 -5.22
C PRO A 72 -17.46 -0.97 -5.07
N PRO A 73 -17.70 -1.53 -3.87
CA PRO A 73 -17.42 -2.94 -3.59
C PRO A 73 -18.10 -3.92 -4.53
N ALA A 74 -19.38 -3.69 -4.84
CA ALA A 74 -20.18 -4.55 -5.72
C ALA A 74 -19.66 -4.63 -7.16
N ALA A 75 -18.82 -3.70 -7.60
CA ALA A 75 -18.24 -3.67 -8.94
C ALA A 75 -16.72 -3.93 -8.95
N ALA A 76 -16.11 -4.10 -7.77
CA ALA A 76 -14.65 -4.18 -7.65
C ALA A 76 -14.08 -5.41 -8.37
N LYS A 77 -14.72 -6.57 -8.25
CA LYS A 77 -14.29 -7.79 -8.94
C LYS A 77 -14.22 -7.63 -10.46
N ALA A 78 -15.30 -7.13 -11.06
CA ALA A 78 -15.36 -6.94 -12.51
C ALA A 78 -14.31 -5.93 -13.00
N ALA A 79 -14.09 -4.84 -12.26
CA ALA A 79 -13.06 -3.86 -12.57
C ALA A 79 -11.64 -4.45 -12.44
N ALA A 80 -11.39 -5.29 -11.43
CA ALA A 80 -10.11 -5.95 -11.28
C ALA A 80 -9.82 -6.93 -12.41
N PHE A 81 -10.82 -7.70 -12.87
CA PHE A 81 -10.68 -8.58 -14.03
C PHE A 81 -10.35 -7.80 -15.30
N ASP A 82 -11.06 -6.70 -15.55
CA ASP A 82 -10.79 -5.79 -16.68
C ASP A 82 -9.35 -5.24 -16.64
N ALA A 83 -8.85 -4.83 -15.46
CA ALA A 83 -7.47 -4.40 -15.31
C ALA A 83 -6.44 -5.51 -15.56
N CYS A 84 -6.72 -6.74 -15.09
CA CYS A 84 -5.84 -7.89 -15.29
C CYS A 84 -5.78 -8.28 -16.78
N GLU A 85 -6.93 -8.37 -17.45
CA GLU A 85 -7.03 -8.68 -18.89
C GLU A 85 -6.36 -7.62 -19.75
N ALA A 86 -6.42 -6.34 -19.33
CA ALA A 86 -5.73 -5.24 -19.99
C ALA A 86 -4.20 -5.28 -19.85
N GLY A 87 -3.65 -6.22 -19.07
CA GLY A 87 -2.21 -6.37 -18.88
C GLY A 87 -1.61 -5.43 -17.84
N ALA A 88 -2.40 -4.94 -16.87
CA ALA A 88 -1.86 -4.14 -15.78
C ALA A 88 -0.78 -4.94 -15.01
N ARG A 89 0.41 -4.36 -14.82
CA ARG A 89 1.48 -4.99 -14.01
C ARG A 89 1.17 -4.86 -12.52
N LEU A 90 0.50 -3.77 -12.15
CA LEU A 90 0.07 -3.47 -10.79
C LEU A 90 -1.37 -2.95 -10.79
N LEU A 91 -2.17 -3.46 -9.88
CA LEU A 91 -3.50 -2.96 -9.58
C LEU A 91 -3.54 -2.46 -8.13
N VAL A 92 -3.88 -1.19 -7.92
CA VAL A 92 -4.09 -0.59 -6.60
C VAL A 92 -5.59 -0.55 -6.31
N CYS A 93 -6.02 -1.37 -5.35
CA CYS A 93 -7.42 -1.53 -4.98
C CYS A 93 -7.70 -0.85 -3.63
N LEU A 94 -8.25 0.36 -3.68
CA LEU A 94 -8.53 1.17 -2.47
C LEU A 94 -9.79 0.70 -1.72
N THR A 95 -10.68 0.05 -2.44
CA THR A 95 -12.05 -0.25 -2.00
C THR A 95 -12.05 -1.17 -0.79
N GLU A 96 -12.74 -0.74 0.26
CA GLU A 96 -13.02 -1.53 1.46
C GLU A 96 -14.36 -2.28 1.31
N HIS A 97 -14.58 -3.33 2.10
CA HIS A 97 -15.82 -4.12 2.15
C HIS A 97 -16.14 -4.94 0.89
N ILE A 98 -15.11 -5.35 0.14
CA ILE A 98 -15.27 -6.36 -0.91
C ILE A 98 -15.50 -7.72 -0.23
N PRO A 99 -16.48 -8.53 -0.67
CA PRO A 99 -16.65 -9.88 -0.15
C PRO A 99 -15.37 -10.70 -0.29
N ALA A 100 -14.98 -11.44 0.75
CA ALA A 100 -13.73 -12.22 0.75
C ALA A 100 -13.63 -13.20 -0.43
N HIS A 101 -14.76 -13.79 -0.86
CA HIS A 101 -14.82 -14.65 -2.03
C HIS A 101 -14.44 -13.91 -3.33
N ASP A 102 -14.94 -12.68 -3.49
CA ASP A 102 -14.58 -11.85 -4.63
C ASP A 102 -13.10 -11.46 -4.60
N VAL A 103 -12.55 -11.17 -3.42
CA VAL A 103 -11.11 -10.90 -3.27
C VAL A 103 -10.28 -12.13 -3.68
N MET A 104 -10.67 -13.35 -3.28
CA MET A 104 -9.98 -14.57 -3.69
C MET A 104 -10.00 -14.77 -5.22
N GLU A 105 -11.14 -14.53 -5.87
CA GLU A 105 -11.26 -14.58 -7.33
C GLU A 105 -10.40 -13.51 -8.01
N MET A 106 -10.38 -12.27 -7.48
CA MET A 106 -9.53 -11.18 -7.98
C MET A 106 -8.05 -11.57 -7.94
N LEU A 107 -7.59 -12.16 -6.83
CA LEU A 107 -6.20 -12.61 -6.67
C LEU A 107 -5.85 -13.76 -7.62
N ALA A 108 -6.79 -14.69 -7.85
CA ALA A 108 -6.58 -15.79 -8.80
C ALA A 108 -6.43 -15.26 -10.24
N ALA A 109 -7.30 -14.34 -10.66
CA ALA A 109 -7.22 -13.71 -11.98
C ALA A 109 -5.93 -12.89 -12.13
N ALA A 110 -5.53 -12.14 -11.10
CA ALA A 110 -4.30 -11.37 -11.11
C ALA A 110 -3.07 -12.26 -11.28
N ARG A 111 -2.98 -13.38 -10.55
CA ARG A 111 -1.91 -14.37 -10.70
C ARG A 111 -1.86 -14.95 -12.11
N ALA A 112 -3.01 -15.30 -12.69
CA ALA A 112 -3.09 -15.85 -14.04
C ALA A 112 -2.60 -14.88 -15.13
N ASN A 113 -2.72 -13.57 -14.89
CA ASN A 113 -2.32 -12.52 -15.83
C ASN A 113 -0.99 -11.84 -15.49
N GLY A 114 -0.29 -12.28 -14.44
CA GLY A 114 0.96 -11.65 -14.01
C GLY A 114 0.78 -10.26 -13.37
N THR A 115 -0.43 -9.92 -12.94
CA THR A 115 -0.76 -8.68 -12.24
C THR A 115 -0.50 -8.83 -10.74
N ARG A 116 0.18 -7.86 -10.13
CA ARG A 116 0.23 -7.74 -8.67
C ARG A 116 -0.91 -6.86 -8.17
N ILE A 117 -1.58 -7.24 -7.08
CA ILE A 117 -2.58 -6.40 -6.42
C ILE A 117 -1.99 -5.80 -5.14
N VAL A 118 -2.19 -4.50 -4.92
CA VAL A 118 -2.00 -3.83 -3.63
C VAL A 118 -3.38 -3.49 -3.06
N GLY A 119 -3.62 -3.82 -1.80
CA GLY A 119 -4.97 -3.86 -1.23
C GLY A 119 -5.62 -5.25 -1.35
N PRO A 120 -6.97 -5.35 -1.25
CA PRO A 120 -7.93 -4.28 -1.13
C PRO A 120 -7.84 -3.51 0.20
N ASN A 121 -8.73 -2.53 0.41
CA ASN A 121 -8.75 -1.71 1.62
C ASN A 121 -7.40 -1.06 1.93
N THR A 122 -6.76 -0.49 0.91
CA THR A 122 -5.48 0.23 1.04
C THR A 122 -5.64 1.73 0.87
N ALA A 123 -4.76 2.51 1.51
CA ALA A 123 -4.60 3.92 1.21
C ALA A 123 -3.77 4.16 -0.07
N GLY A 124 -3.12 3.13 -0.60
CA GLY A 124 -2.34 3.16 -1.82
C GLY A 124 -0.83 3.25 -1.60
N LEU A 125 -0.14 3.81 -2.60
CA LEU A 125 1.32 3.86 -2.68
C LEU A 125 1.79 5.30 -2.83
N VAL A 126 2.90 5.66 -2.18
CA VAL A 126 3.56 6.96 -2.34
C VAL A 126 5.04 6.77 -2.59
N THR A 127 5.58 7.46 -3.58
CA THR A 127 7.02 7.64 -3.75
C THR A 127 7.30 9.14 -3.71
N PRO A 128 7.73 9.67 -2.55
CA PRO A 128 7.80 11.11 -2.34
C PRO A 128 8.71 11.81 -3.36
N GLY A 129 8.23 12.91 -3.91
CA GLY A 129 8.91 13.69 -4.95
C GLY A 129 8.76 13.13 -6.37
N GLU A 130 8.06 12.01 -6.54
CA GLU A 130 7.90 11.37 -7.85
C GLU A 130 6.45 11.18 -8.27
N THR A 131 5.70 10.39 -7.50
CA THR A 131 4.35 9.96 -7.88
C THR A 131 3.64 9.33 -6.68
N PHE A 132 2.32 9.21 -6.77
CA PHE A 132 1.54 8.39 -5.85
C PHE A 132 0.31 7.82 -6.58
N ALA A 133 -0.22 6.71 -6.06
CA ALA A 133 -1.46 6.09 -6.53
C ALA A 133 -2.30 5.71 -5.31
N GLY A 134 -3.31 6.52 -5.02
CA GLY A 134 -4.20 6.27 -3.88
C GLY A 134 -4.76 7.54 -3.25
N ILE A 135 -4.96 7.48 -1.94
CA ILE A 135 -5.62 8.50 -1.12
C ILE A 135 -4.72 9.06 0.00
N LEU A 136 -3.42 8.82 -0.10
CA LEU A 136 -2.43 9.42 0.77
C LEU A 136 -2.08 10.83 0.26
N PRO A 137 -1.96 11.84 1.14
CA PRO A 137 -1.68 13.22 0.75
C PRO A 137 -0.19 13.41 0.43
N ALA A 138 0.32 12.74 -0.61
CA ALA A 138 1.74 12.77 -1.02
C ALA A 138 2.27 14.19 -1.31
N PHE A 139 1.37 15.11 -1.67
CA PHE A 139 1.63 16.52 -1.88
C PHE A 139 1.91 17.32 -0.58
N ASN A 140 1.76 16.72 0.59
CA ASN A 140 2.10 17.34 1.87
C ASN A 140 3.53 16.96 2.28
N ASP A 141 4.47 17.87 2.03
CA ASP A 141 5.90 17.71 2.31
C ASP A 141 6.25 17.60 3.81
N ARG A 142 5.33 18.02 4.69
CA ARG A 142 5.46 17.83 6.15
C ARG A 142 5.20 16.39 6.56
N VAL A 143 4.55 15.60 5.70
CA VAL A 143 4.22 14.19 5.93
C VAL A 143 5.12 13.30 5.09
N PHE A 144 5.20 13.57 3.79
CA PHE A 144 5.93 12.76 2.83
C PHE A 144 7.08 13.56 2.23
N ARG A 145 8.32 13.15 2.53
CA ARG A 145 9.53 13.78 2.01
C ARG A 145 10.46 12.71 1.46
N SER A 146 11.13 12.98 0.34
CA SER A 146 12.07 12.01 -0.24
C SER A 146 13.21 11.72 0.75
N GLY A 147 13.59 10.44 0.87
CA GLY A 147 14.71 9.98 1.69
C GLY A 147 14.90 8.46 1.59
N GLY A 148 15.62 7.87 2.55
CA GLY A 148 16.05 6.48 2.50
C GLY A 148 15.12 5.46 3.19
N ILE A 149 14.01 5.87 3.79
CA ILE A 149 13.21 4.97 4.65
C ILE A 149 12.04 4.34 3.89
N GLY A 150 12.05 3.03 3.73
CA GLY A 150 10.89 2.29 3.25
C GLY A 150 9.82 2.23 4.34
N VAL A 151 8.55 2.48 4.02
CA VAL A 151 7.45 2.38 5.00
C VAL A 151 6.41 1.39 4.51
N ILE A 152 6.03 0.44 5.36
CA ILE A 152 4.95 -0.52 5.10
C ILE A 152 3.86 -0.26 6.14
N SER A 153 2.60 -0.20 5.73
CA SER A 153 1.49 -0.08 6.68
C SER A 153 0.23 -0.80 6.22
N ARG A 154 -0.45 -1.43 7.18
CA ARG A 154 -1.81 -1.96 7.01
C ARG A 154 -2.88 -0.88 7.11
N SER A 155 -2.54 0.28 7.69
CA SER A 155 -3.48 1.37 7.99
C SER A 155 -3.08 2.67 7.29
N GLY A 156 -4.02 3.31 6.60
CA GLY A 156 -3.77 4.60 5.95
C GLY A 156 -3.39 5.70 6.93
N SER A 157 -4.13 5.83 8.03
CA SER A 157 -3.92 6.89 9.03
C SER A 157 -2.65 6.66 9.85
N LEU A 158 -2.38 5.43 10.29
CA LEU A 158 -1.13 5.12 11.00
C LEU A 158 0.09 5.20 10.08
N GLY A 159 0.00 4.75 8.83
CA GLY A 159 1.07 4.93 7.84
C GLY A 159 1.39 6.42 7.60
N THR A 160 0.36 7.26 7.55
CA THR A 160 0.50 8.73 7.48
C THR A 160 1.17 9.29 8.73
N LEU A 161 0.77 8.84 9.92
CA LEU A 161 1.39 9.25 11.20
C LEU A 161 2.86 8.85 11.28
N VAL A 162 3.20 7.61 10.91
CA VAL A 162 4.59 7.14 10.88
C VAL A 162 5.43 7.97 9.92
N SER A 163 4.90 8.26 8.73
CA SER A 163 5.59 9.12 7.75
C SER A 163 5.80 10.54 8.29
N LEU A 164 4.79 11.12 8.94
CA LEU A 164 4.90 12.42 9.62
C LEU A 164 5.99 12.41 10.70
N VAL A 165 6.00 11.40 11.58
CA VAL A 165 6.99 11.28 12.66
C VAL A 165 8.41 11.17 12.09
N LEU A 166 8.60 10.38 11.02
CA LEU A 166 9.88 10.28 10.33
C LEU A 166 10.32 11.64 9.78
N THR A 167 9.44 12.31 9.03
CA THR A 167 9.72 13.60 8.38
C THR A 167 10.09 14.68 9.40
N GLN A 168 9.37 14.75 10.53
CA GLN A 168 9.67 15.69 11.62
C GLN A 168 11.02 15.44 12.31
N ASN A 169 11.54 14.22 12.23
CA ASN A 169 12.81 13.82 12.85
C ASN A 169 13.96 13.69 11.83
N GLY A 170 13.83 14.34 10.66
CA GLY A 170 14.93 14.40 9.70
C GLY A 170 14.96 13.25 8.68
N TYR A 171 14.12 12.22 8.83
CA TYR A 171 14.06 11.09 7.91
C TYR A 171 13.05 11.32 6.78
N GLY A 172 13.41 10.99 5.55
CA GLY A 172 12.47 10.95 4.42
C GLY A 172 12.19 9.50 3.99
N GLN A 173 11.10 9.29 3.26
CA GLN A 173 10.69 7.98 2.78
C GLN A 173 11.20 7.70 1.36
N SER A 174 11.69 6.48 1.13
CA SER A 174 12.12 5.99 -0.19
C SER A 174 10.91 5.56 -1.03
N ALA A 175 9.96 4.88 -0.37
CA ALA A 175 8.64 4.51 -0.85
C ALA A 175 7.74 4.13 0.35
N VAL A 176 6.43 4.33 0.21
CA VAL A 176 5.40 3.99 1.20
C VAL A 176 4.42 3.01 0.58
N TYR A 177 4.24 1.87 1.24
CA TYR A 177 3.32 0.80 0.89
C TYR A 177 2.17 0.69 1.88
N GLY A 178 0.99 1.16 1.48
CA GLY A 178 -0.25 0.70 2.10
C GLY A 178 -0.56 -0.71 1.59
N VAL A 179 -0.36 -1.76 2.40
CA VAL A 179 -0.65 -3.14 1.97
C VAL A 179 -2.15 -3.47 2.04
N GLY A 180 -2.86 -2.83 2.97
CA GLY A 180 -4.30 -2.97 3.18
C GLY A 180 -4.67 -3.54 4.55
N GLY A 181 -5.90 -3.25 5.00
CA GLY A 181 -6.45 -3.67 6.29
C GLY A 181 -7.35 -4.93 6.22
N ASP A 182 -7.55 -5.49 5.04
CA ASP A 182 -8.38 -6.68 4.86
C ASP A 182 -7.64 -7.96 5.26
N PRO A 183 -8.35 -9.04 5.66
CA PRO A 183 -7.73 -10.29 6.06
C PRO A 183 -7.05 -11.03 4.91
N ILE A 184 -7.45 -10.74 3.66
CA ILE A 184 -6.88 -11.28 2.44
C ILE A 184 -6.43 -10.08 1.60
N VAL A 185 -5.13 -9.93 1.42
CA VAL A 185 -4.52 -8.86 0.61
C VAL A 185 -3.70 -9.45 -0.53
N GLY A 186 -3.51 -8.66 -1.58
CA GLY A 186 -2.74 -9.08 -2.76
C GLY A 186 -1.24 -8.90 -2.66
N THR A 187 -0.79 -7.92 -1.87
CA THR A 187 0.63 -7.74 -1.53
C THR A 187 0.72 -7.79 -0.02
N THR A 188 1.40 -8.79 0.52
CA THR A 188 1.53 -8.97 1.98
C THR A 188 2.58 -8.02 2.57
N THR A 189 2.58 -7.86 3.89
CA THR A 189 3.65 -7.14 4.60
C THR A 189 5.03 -7.72 4.28
N ARG A 190 5.15 -9.05 4.21
CA ARG A 190 6.37 -9.74 3.82
C ARG A 190 6.81 -9.38 2.39
N GLU A 191 5.90 -9.46 1.43
CA GLU A 191 6.23 -9.14 0.03
C GLU A 191 6.58 -7.66 -0.16
N ALA A 192 5.94 -6.76 0.58
CA ALA A 192 6.31 -5.34 0.58
C ALA A 192 7.72 -5.13 1.18
N LEU A 193 8.07 -5.89 2.22
CA LEU A 193 9.40 -5.89 2.82
C LEU A 193 10.46 -6.39 1.84
N GLU A 194 10.21 -7.51 1.15
CA GLU A 194 11.06 -8.02 0.07
C GLU A 194 11.28 -6.99 -1.05
N ILE A 195 10.22 -6.29 -1.47
CA ILE A 195 10.31 -5.24 -2.49
C ILE A 195 11.18 -4.06 -2.02
N LEU A 196 11.02 -3.63 -0.77
CA LEU A 196 11.76 -2.49 -0.23
C LEU A 196 13.21 -2.84 0.07
N ASP A 197 13.48 -4.06 0.52
CA ASP A 197 14.84 -4.57 0.71
C ASP A 197 15.60 -4.70 -0.62
N ALA A 198 14.90 -5.05 -1.71
CA ALA A 198 15.50 -5.05 -3.04
C ALA A 198 15.75 -3.64 -3.62
N ASP A 199 15.22 -2.57 -3.00
CA ASP A 199 15.37 -1.21 -3.52
C ASP A 199 16.71 -0.59 -3.10
N PRO A 200 17.61 -0.23 -4.05
CA PRO A 200 18.87 0.42 -3.71
C PRO A 200 18.70 1.79 -3.03
N ARG A 201 17.51 2.42 -3.12
CA ARG A 201 17.23 3.69 -2.43
C ARG A 201 16.75 3.52 -1.00
N THR A 202 16.48 2.29 -0.58
CA THR A 202 16.01 2.01 0.77
C THR A 202 17.22 1.63 1.63
N GLU A 203 17.45 2.41 2.67
CA GLU A 203 18.52 2.22 3.66
C GLU A 203 18.01 1.45 4.87
N ALA A 204 16.74 1.65 5.24
CA ALA A 204 16.07 0.95 6.33
C ALA A 204 14.56 0.89 6.07
N VAL A 205 13.87 -0.04 6.74
CA VAL A 205 12.42 -0.22 6.59
C VAL A 205 11.71 -0.05 7.93
N VAL A 206 10.57 0.65 7.90
CA VAL A 206 9.63 0.74 9.02
C VAL A 206 8.36 -0.02 8.71
N ILE A 207 8.03 -1.02 9.55
CA ILE A 207 6.78 -1.78 9.48
C ILE A 207 5.78 -1.21 10.49
N CYS A 208 4.66 -0.69 10.00
CA CYS A 208 3.52 -0.28 10.80
C CYS A 208 2.41 -1.33 10.70
N GLY A 209 2.48 -2.32 11.59
CA GLY A 209 1.53 -3.41 11.69
C GLY A 209 0.39 -3.15 12.66
N GLU A 210 -0.47 -4.15 12.79
CA GLU A 210 -1.59 -4.19 13.74
C GLU A 210 -1.86 -5.63 14.18
N ILE A 211 -2.66 -5.81 15.23
CA ILE A 211 -3.16 -7.13 15.61
C ILE A 211 -3.96 -7.81 14.48
N GLY A 212 -4.08 -9.13 14.57
CA GLY A 212 -4.82 -9.99 13.66
C GLY A 212 -3.98 -10.55 12.53
N GLY A 213 -4.28 -11.80 12.16
CA GLY A 213 -3.50 -12.58 11.18
C GLY A 213 -2.05 -12.82 11.61
N SER A 214 -1.21 -13.23 10.67
CA SER A 214 0.22 -13.58 10.84
C SER A 214 1.18 -12.70 10.03
N ALA A 215 0.69 -11.59 9.46
CA ALA A 215 1.46 -10.80 8.48
C ALA A 215 2.79 -10.26 9.03
N GLU A 216 2.80 -9.82 10.29
CA GLU A 216 3.99 -9.32 10.98
C GLU A 216 4.96 -10.46 11.35
N GLU A 217 4.45 -11.62 11.74
CA GLU A 217 5.26 -12.81 11.99
C GLU A 217 5.93 -13.32 10.71
N GLU A 218 5.19 -13.40 9.59
CA GLU A 218 5.74 -13.81 8.29
C GLU A 218 6.77 -12.81 7.73
N ALA A 219 6.59 -11.52 8.04
CA ALA A 219 7.57 -10.49 7.74
C ALA A 219 8.80 -10.61 8.63
N ALA A 220 8.65 -10.99 9.90
CA ALA A 220 9.76 -11.26 10.80
C ALA A 220 10.64 -12.42 10.28
N ASP A 221 10.02 -13.50 9.76
CA ASP A 221 10.75 -14.63 9.17
C ASP A 221 11.66 -14.19 8.01
N TYR A 222 11.24 -13.22 7.19
CA TYR A 222 12.09 -12.64 6.15
C TYR A 222 13.14 -11.68 6.74
N ALA A 223 12.73 -10.83 7.68
CA ALA A 223 13.59 -9.83 8.31
C ALA A 223 14.80 -10.43 9.04
N ALA A 224 14.68 -11.66 9.56
CA ALA A 224 15.77 -12.36 10.22
C ALA A 224 17.01 -12.56 9.32
N GLY A 225 16.83 -12.57 7.99
CA GLY A 225 17.91 -12.68 7.00
C GLY A 225 18.34 -11.34 6.38
N MET A 226 17.70 -10.23 6.74
CA MET A 226 18.00 -8.93 6.15
C MET A 226 19.25 -8.30 6.76
N THR A 227 20.02 -7.62 5.91
CA THR A 227 21.13 -6.77 6.37
C THR A 227 20.69 -5.34 6.64
N ARG A 228 19.66 -4.86 5.93
CA ARG A 228 19.09 -3.53 6.15
C ARG A 228 18.34 -3.49 7.48
N PRO A 229 18.52 -2.43 8.29
CA PRO A 229 17.74 -2.23 9.50
C PRO A 229 16.23 -2.26 9.27
N VAL A 230 15.53 -2.95 10.17
CA VAL A 230 14.07 -2.92 10.25
C VAL A 230 13.66 -2.44 11.64
N VAL A 231 12.70 -1.51 11.67
CA VAL A 231 12.01 -1.06 12.89
C VAL A 231 10.52 -1.33 12.70
N ALA A 232 9.82 -1.73 13.75
CA ALA A 232 8.39 -1.99 13.67
C ALA A 232 7.61 -1.25 14.75
N PHE A 233 6.34 -0.96 14.46
CA PHE A 233 5.32 -0.57 15.43
C PHE A 233 4.10 -1.45 15.18
N VAL A 234 3.52 -2.01 16.26
CA VAL A 234 2.33 -2.88 16.16
C VAL A 234 1.19 -2.25 16.97
N ALA A 235 0.14 -1.81 16.28
CA ALA A 235 -1.05 -1.27 16.92
C ALA A 235 -1.89 -2.38 17.58
N GLY A 236 -2.69 -2.02 18.60
CA GLY A 236 -3.64 -2.95 19.24
C GLY A 236 -3.14 -3.63 20.52
N ARG A 237 -2.09 -3.11 21.17
CA ARG A 237 -1.55 -3.63 22.45
C ARG A 237 -2.61 -3.81 23.55
N ALA A 238 -3.59 -2.90 23.62
CA ALA A 238 -4.66 -2.91 24.62
C ALA A 238 -5.96 -3.56 24.11
N SER A 239 -5.95 -4.20 22.94
CA SER A 239 -7.17 -4.74 22.34
C SER A 239 -7.64 -6.01 23.06
N PRO A 240 -8.94 -6.13 23.34
CA PRO A 240 -9.51 -7.34 23.93
C PRO A 240 -9.55 -8.49 22.92
N ALA A 241 -9.37 -9.73 23.40
CA ALA A 241 -9.46 -10.92 22.57
C ALA A 241 -10.86 -11.08 21.94
N GLY A 242 -10.93 -11.61 20.72
CA GLY A 242 -12.18 -11.94 20.02
C GLY A 242 -13.00 -10.75 19.51
N LYS A 243 -12.52 -9.50 19.63
CA LYS A 243 -13.18 -8.32 19.04
C LYS A 243 -12.49 -7.87 17.76
N LYS A 244 -13.30 -7.52 16.75
CA LYS A 244 -12.84 -6.85 15.53
C LYS A 244 -12.62 -5.36 15.80
N MET A 245 -11.46 -4.83 15.43
CA MET A 245 -11.08 -3.43 15.67
C MET A 245 -11.04 -2.64 14.36
N GLY A 246 -12.16 -2.06 13.95
CA GLY A 246 -12.25 -1.25 12.73
C GLY A 246 -12.05 -2.08 11.46
N HIS A 247 -10.78 -2.28 11.07
CA HIS A 247 -10.38 -3.10 9.93
C HIS A 247 -10.89 -4.53 10.02
N ALA A 248 -11.22 -5.11 8.87
CA ALA A 248 -11.72 -6.47 8.78
C ALA A 248 -10.70 -7.52 9.26
N GLY A 249 -9.40 -7.29 8.98
CA GLY A 249 -8.31 -8.17 9.39
C GLY A 249 -7.85 -8.01 10.85
N ALA A 250 -8.31 -6.97 11.55
CA ALA A 250 -7.89 -6.68 12.92
C ALA A 250 -8.70 -7.48 13.96
N ILE A 251 -8.60 -8.81 13.90
CA ILE A 251 -9.24 -9.75 14.82
C ILE A 251 -8.24 -10.79 15.33
N ILE A 252 -8.19 -10.99 16.65
CA ILE A 252 -7.37 -12.03 17.29
C ILE A 252 -8.16 -13.34 17.31
N SER A 253 -7.64 -14.39 16.69
CA SER A 253 -8.31 -15.69 16.58
C SER A 253 -7.34 -16.85 16.85
N GLY A 254 -7.80 -17.86 17.60
CA GLY A 254 -7.05 -19.12 17.78
C GLY A 254 -5.69 -18.98 18.50
N GLY A 255 -5.52 -17.96 19.35
CA GLY A 255 -4.28 -17.73 20.11
C GLY A 255 -3.11 -17.17 19.29
N LYS A 256 -3.34 -16.79 18.02
CA LYS A 256 -2.36 -16.14 17.14
C LYS A 256 -2.83 -14.74 16.75
N GLY A 257 -1.88 -13.88 16.40
CA GLY A 257 -2.15 -12.52 15.93
C GLY A 257 -2.40 -11.48 17.04
N ASP A 258 -2.15 -11.82 18.30
CA ASP A 258 -2.11 -10.81 19.36
C ASP A 258 -0.81 -9.98 19.30
N TYR A 259 -0.79 -8.87 20.02
CA TYR A 259 0.36 -7.97 20.06
C TYR A 259 1.65 -8.65 20.57
N ARG A 260 1.55 -9.55 21.56
CA ARG A 260 2.71 -10.18 22.19
C ARG A 260 3.36 -11.17 21.23
N SER A 261 2.57 -12.00 20.55
CA SER A 261 3.01 -12.91 19.49
C SER A 261 3.81 -12.15 18.42
N LYS A 262 3.21 -11.08 17.88
CA LYS A 262 3.81 -10.26 16.83
C LYS A 262 5.11 -9.61 17.28
N ARG A 263 5.11 -8.99 18.46
CA ARG A 263 6.30 -8.35 19.04
C ARG A 263 7.43 -9.37 19.22
N ASN A 264 7.12 -10.53 19.82
CA ASN A 264 8.13 -11.56 20.08
C ASN A 264 8.74 -12.10 18.78
N ALA A 265 7.93 -12.32 17.74
CA ALA A 265 8.43 -12.77 16.44
C ALA A 265 9.38 -11.75 15.82
N LEU A 266 8.97 -10.48 15.78
CA LEU A 266 9.78 -9.38 15.26
C LEU A 266 11.10 -9.19 16.04
N GLU A 267 11.04 -9.14 17.37
CA GLU A 267 12.23 -8.99 18.22
C GLU A 267 13.18 -10.18 18.08
N SER A 268 12.65 -11.41 17.95
CA SER A 268 13.46 -12.62 17.70
C SER A 268 14.16 -12.60 16.34
N ALA A 269 13.57 -11.93 15.35
CA ALA A 269 14.17 -11.68 14.04
C ALA A 269 15.16 -10.50 14.04
N GLY A 270 15.47 -9.91 15.20
CA GLY A 270 16.38 -8.77 15.32
C GLY A 270 15.75 -7.41 15.02
N VAL A 271 14.43 -7.35 14.77
CA VAL A 271 13.69 -6.10 14.52
C VAL A 271 13.46 -5.36 15.84
N ALA A 272 13.76 -4.06 15.87
CA ALA A 272 13.39 -3.23 17.03
C ALA A 272 11.91 -2.87 16.97
N VAL A 273 11.15 -3.15 18.04
CA VAL A 273 9.71 -2.85 18.11
C VAL A 273 9.46 -1.65 19.01
N ALA A 274 8.93 -0.58 18.44
CA ALA A 274 8.52 0.63 19.12
C ALA A 274 7.25 0.40 19.97
N ASP A 275 7.22 0.96 21.18
CA ASP A 275 6.03 0.94 22.03
C ASP A 275 4.99 1.98 21.56
N VAL A 276 5.45 3.15 21.13
CA VAL A 276 4.64 4.20 20.49
C VAL A 276 5.29 4.73 19.22
N PRO A 277 4.53 5.30 18.27
CA PRO A 277 5.09 5.79 17.01
C PRO A 277 6.23 6.81 17.16
N SER A 278 6.21 7.63 18.23
CA SER A 278 7.26 8.61 18.52
C SER A 278 8.62 8.00 18.87
N ASP A 279 8.69 6.70 19.19
CA ASP A 279 9.96 6.01 19.48
C ASP A 279 10.69 5.56 18.22
N ILE A 280 10.00 5.48 17.08
CA ILE A 280 10.54 4.99 15.80
C ILE A 280 11.83 5.73 15.40
N PRO A 281 11.92 7.08 15.43
CA PRO A 281 13.14 7.78 15.00
C PRO A 281 14.37 7.46 15.85
N LYS A 282 14.19 7.24 17.16
CA LYS A 282 15.26 6.88 18.08
C LYS A 282 15.79 5.49 17.73
N LEU A 283 14.91 4.50 17.62
CA LEU A 283 15.28 3.12 17.28
C LEU A 283 15.93 3.05 15.91
N LEU A 284 15.43 3.82 14.94
CA LEU A 284 15.99 3.90 13.60
C LEU A 284 17.42 4.44 13.62
N SER A 285 17.67 5.51 14.39
CA SER A 285 19.02 6.08 14.55
C SER A 285 20.00 5.07 15.15
N GLU A 286 19.58 4.34 16.19
CA GLU A 286 20.40 3.32 16.84
C GLU A 286 20.75 2.18 15.88
N ARG A 287 19.78 1.71 15.09
CA ARG A 287 19.99 0.61 14.14
C ARG A 287 20.82 1.01 12.92
N LEU A 288 20.60 2.21 12.37
CA LEU A 288 21.42 2.73 11.27
C LEU A 288 22.89 2.89 11.67
N LYS A 289 23.16 3.36 12.90
CA LYS A 289 24.54 3.46 13.43
C LYS A 289 25.19 2.09 13.64
N ALA A 290 24.42 1.08 14.03
CA ALA A 290 24.94 -0.27 14.23
C ALA A 290 25.23 -1.02 12.91
N ALA A 291 24.62 -0.57 11.80
CA ALA A 291 24.80 -1.15 10.47
C ALA A 291 25.87 -0.45 9.62
N ALA A 292 26.36 0.72 10.05
CA ALA A 292 27.42 1.50 9.42
C ALA A 292 28.81 1.04 9.88
#